data_AF-A0A0Q8J6E2-F1
#
_entry.id   AF-A0A0Q8J6E2-F1
#
_cell.length_a   1.000
_cell.length_b   1.000
_cell.length_c   1.000
_cell.angle_alpha   90.00
_cell.angle_beta   90.00
_cell.angle_gamma   90.00
#
_symmetry.space_group_name_H-M   'P 1'
#
loop_
_entity.id
_entity.type
_entity.pdbx_description
1 polymer ?
#
loop_
_entity_poly.entity_id
_entity_poly.type
_entity_poly.pdbx_seq_one_letter_code
_entity_poly.pdbx_strand_id
1 'polypeptide(L)'
;MSYQDELQRLGGVTRATADAFAPLEPFAIRQLERRIGFELPEDYRDFLARLGGGLDFMEEVVSEPVRDSPEYLHAADTGLANPTFAGSLVATFFGADERLPDHLGFDWALRNYERRLPDRSLPVATDGVGNLICLIDARDRRPGFYWWDHEHEWDESDYREETGRAMPAEAKYQNVYFIAESFSRLLQRAFVFVDE
;
A
#
# COMPACT_ATOMS: atom_id res chain seq x y z
N MET A 1 -11.16 1.84 -17.58
CA MET A 1 -12.26 1.21 -16.83
C MET A 1 -12.28 1.86 -15.47
N SER A 2 -13.46 2.01 -14.86
CA SER A 2 -13.56 2.61 -13.54
C SER A 2 -13.13 1.59 -12.48
N TYR A 3 -12.67 2.05 -11.31
CA TYR A 3 -12.37 1.14 -10.20
C TYR A 3 -13.59 0.27 -9.82
N GLN A 4 -14.82 0.75 -10.05
CA GLN A 4 -16.05 0.03 -9.74
C GLN A 4 -16.22 -1.23 -10.61
N ASP A 5 -15.95 -1.09 -11.91
CA ASP A 5 -15.97 -2.21 -12.86
C ASP A 5 -14.91 -3.25 -12.50
N GLU A 6 -13.73 -2.79 -12.08
CA GLU A 6 -12.62 -3.65 -11.68
C GLU A 6 -12.92 -4.39 -10.37
N LEU A 7 -13.53 -3.73 -9.38
CA LEU A 7 -13.98 -4.42 -8.16
C LEU A 7 -14.94 -5.57 -8.50
N GLN A 8 -15.89 -5.35 -9.40
CA GLN A 8 -16.81 -6.43 -9.84
C GLN A 8 -16.08 -7.54 -10.59
N ARG A 9 -15.14 -7.20 -11.48
CA ARG A 9 -14.31 -8.19 -12.19
C ARG A 9 -13.50 -9.05 -11.22
N LEU A 10 -13.06 -8.47 -10.10
CA LEU A 10 -12.28 -9.13 -9.05
C LEU A 10 -13.15 -9.85 -8.01
N GLY A 11 -14.42 -10.13 -8.31
CA GLY A 11 -15.32 -10.87 -7.42
C GLY A 11 -16.09 -10.01 -6.42
N GLY A 12 -15.86 -8.70 -6.41
CA GLY A 12 -16.48 -7.77 -5.48
C GLY A 12 -15.74 -7.67 -4.15
N VAL A 13 -16.26 -6.80 -3.28
CA VAL A 13 -15.71 -6.56 -1.94
C VAL A 13 -16.80 -6.69 -0.90
N THR A 14 -16.41 -7.18 0.27
CA THR A 14 -17.23 -7.18 1.48
C THR A 14 -16.50 -6.42 2.57
N ARG A 15 -17.22 -6.10 3.64
CA ARG A 15 -16.61 -5.44 4.80
C ARG A 15 -16.03 -6.49 5.74
N ALA A 16 -14.83 -6.23 6.26
CA ALA A 16 -14.08 -7.18 7.07
C ALA A 16 -14.79 -7.57 8.38
N THR A 17 -15.57 -6.65 8.99
CA THR A 17 -16.13 -6.87 10.33
C THR A 17 -17.61 -6.52 10.52
N ALA A 18 -18.32 -6.07 9.49
CA ALA A 18 -19.69 -5.60 9.65
C ALA A 18 -20.59 -5.95 8.46
N ASP A 19 -21.90 -5.94 8.70
CA ASP A 19 -22.91 -6.35 7.71
C ASP A 19 -23.15 -5.31 6.60
N ALA A 20 -22.56 -4.11 6.68
CA ALA A 20 -22.76 -3.03 5.70
C ALA A 20 -21.54 -2.12 5.57
N PHE A 21 -21.32 -1.56 4.37
CA PHE A 21 -20.28 -0.56 4.10
C PHE A 21 -20.42 0.70 4.99
N ALA A 22 -19.30 1.41 5.19
CA ALA A 22 -19.26 2.65 5.97
C ALA A 22 -18.63 3.80 5.18
N PRO A 23 -19.37 4.39 4.22
CA PRO A 23 -18.89 5.52 3.43
C PRO A 23 -18.26 6.61 4.31
N LEU A 24 -17.09 7.12 3.93
CA LEU A 24 -16.46 8.22 4.66
C LEU A 24 -17.03 9.57 4.26
N GLU A 25 -17.41 10.35 5.26
CA GLU A 25 -17.84 11.73 5.05
C GLU A 25 -16.68 12.59 4.50
N PRO A 26 -16.97 13.58 3.63
CA PRO A 26 -15.95 14.45 3.06
C PRO A 26 -15.05 15.14 4.10
N PHE A 27 -15.56 15.38 5.31
CA PHE A 27 -14.76 15.94 6.40
C PHE A 27 -13.70 14.96 6.90
N ALA A 28 -14.03 13.68 7.09
CA ALA A 28 -13.10 12.65 7.53
C ALA A 28 -11.99 12.42 6.50
N ILE A 29 -12.33 12.39 5.21
CA ILE A 29 -11.37 12.32 4.10
C ILE A 29 -10.40 13.51 4.15
N ARG A 30 -10.90 14.74 4.32
CA ARG A 30 -10.03 15.92 4.45
C ARG A 30 -9.14 15.89 5.69
N GLN A 31 -9.59 15.29 6.79
CA GLN A 31 -8.75 15.11 7.97
C GLN A 31 -7.61 14.13 7.69
N LEU A 32 -7.89 13.03 6.98
CA LEU A 32 -6.87 12.08 6.53
C LEU A 32 -5.84 12.77 5.61
N GLU A 33 -6.29 13.51 4.61
CA GLU A 33 -5.44 14.27 3.67
C GLU A 33 -4.55 15.28 4.39
N ARG A 34 -5.09 16.00 5.39
CA ARG A 34 -4.31 16.92 6.22
C ARG A 34 -3.24 16.20 7.03
N ARG A 35 -3.54 15.00 7.53
CA ARG A 35 -2.59 14.22 8.34
C ARG A 35 -1.44 13.67 7.50
N ILE A 36 -1.74 13.16 6.31
CA ILE A 36 -0.71 12.62 5.38
C ILE A 36 -0.01 13.73 4.59
N GLY A 37 -0.57 14.94 4.55
CA GLY A 37 0.02 16.12 3.95
C GLY A 37 -0.12 16.20 2.43
N PHE A 38 -1.00 15.39 1.83
CA PHE A 38 -1.29 15.37 0.39
C PHE A 38 -2.76 15.05 0.13
N GLU A 39 -3.23 15.41 -1.07
CA GLU A 39 -4.60 15.08 -1.51
C GLU A 39 -4.65 13.67 -2.10
N LEU A 40 -5.70 12.91 -1.77
CA LEU A 40 -5.89 11.58 -2.34
C LEU A 40 -6.24 11.70 -3.84
N PRO A 41 -5.78 10.75 -4.69
CA PRO A 41 -6.26 10.60 -6.05
C PRO A 41 -7.79 10.53 -6.08
N GLU A 42 -8.40 11.15 -7.09
CA GLU A 42 -9.86 11.29 -7.19
C GLU A 42 -10.59 9.96 -7.07
N ASP A 43 -10.08 8.91 -7.72
CA ASP A 43 -10.71 7.59 -7.73
C ASP A 43 -10.58 6.86 -6.38
N TYR A 44 -9.46 7.00 -5.68
CA TYR A 44 -9.32 6.49 -4.32
C TYR A 44 -10.15 7.29 -3.31
N ARG A 45 -10.26 8.61 -3.50
CA ARG A 45 -11.11 9.48 -2.71
C ARG A 45 -12.59 9.07 -2.84
N ASP A 46 -13.05 8.82 -4.08
CA ASP A 46 -14.41 8.34 -4.36
C ASP A 46 -14.66 6.93 -3.79
N PHE A 47 -13.67 6.03 -3.88
CA PHE A 47 -13.72 4.71 -3.23
C PHE A 47 -13.98 4.82 -1.72
N LEU A 48 -13.21 5.64 -1.00
CA LEU A 48 -13.41 5.85 0.43
C LEU A 48 -14.75 6.53 0.74
N ALA A 49 -15.15 7.52 -0.06
CA ALA A 49 -16.40 8.25 0.10
C ALA A 49 -17.65 7.38 -0.12
N ARG A 50 -17.52 6.24 -0.82
CA ARG A 50 -18.62 5.32 -1.11
C ARG A 50 -18.59 4.05 -0.27
N LEU A 51 -17.42 3.53 0.05
CA LEU A 51 -17.28 2.20 0.63
C LEU A 51 -16.59 2.19 2.01
N GLY A 52 -15.79 3.21 2.32
CA GLY A 52 -15.24 3.41 3.67
C GLY A 52 -13.85 2.83 3.96
N GLY A 53 -13.39 1.91 3.12
CA GLY A 53 -12.27 1.02 3.47
C GLY A 53 -12.67 -0.03 4.52
N GLY A 54 -11.70 -0.72 5.09
CA GLY A 54 -11.96 -1.88 5.96
C GLY A 54 -12.65 -3.02 5.19
N LEU A 55 -12.21 -3.23 3.95
CA LEU A 55 -12.85 -4.11 2.99
C LEU A 55 -11.92 -5.24 2.57
N ASP A 56 -12.48 -6.43 2.44
CA ASP A 56 -11.82 -7.59 1.87
C ASP A 56 -12.39 -7.84 0.47
N PHE A 57 -11.59 -8.41 -0.41
CA PHE A 57 -12.15 -9.03 -1.61
C PHE A 57 -12.94 -10.28 -1.23
N MET A 58 -13.98 -10.58 -2.00
CA MET A 58 -14.74 -11.82 -1.83
C MET A 58 -14.01 -13.05 -2.41
N GLU A 59 -13.02 -12.79 -3.27
CA GLU A 59 -12.13 -13.78 -3.88
C GLU A 59 -10.70 -13.50 -3.44
N GLU A 60 -9.81 -14.48 -3.61
CA GLU A 60 -8.37 -14.26 -3.42
C GLU A 60 -7.83 -13.41 -4.57
N VAL A 61 -7.48 -12.16 -4.30
CA VAL A 61 -7.00 -11.20 -5.30
C VAL A 61 -5.52 -10.95 -5.12
N VAL A 62 -4.75 -11.11 -6.19
CA VAL A 62 -3.30 -10.87 -6.21
C VAL A 62 -2.99 -9.63 -7.03
N SER A 63 -1.97 -8.87 -6.61
CA SER A 63 -1.44 -7.75 -7.37
C SER A 63 0.08 -7.83 -7.47
N GLU A 64 0.61 -7.61 -8.66
CA GLU A 64 2.05 -7.62 -8.96
C GLU A 64 2.55 -6.20 -9.30
N PRO A 65 3.81 -5.87 -8.96
CA PRO A 65 4.39 -4.61 -9.41
C PRO A 65 4.57 -4.57 -10.93
N VAL A 66 4.81 -3.38 -11.50
CA VAL A 66 5.11 -3.21 -12.93
C VAL A 66 6.45 -3.85 -13.30
N ARG A 67 7.38 -3.85 -12.35
CA ARG A 67 8.70 -4.46 -12.43
C ARG A 67 8.97 -5.15 -11.10
N ASP A 68 9.62 -6.30 -11.15
CA ASP A 68 10.06 -7.04 -9.97
C ASP A 68 11.23 -6.36 -9.24
N SER A 69 11.94 -5.44 -9.91
CA SER A 69 13.01 -4.62 -9.32
C SER A 69 12.46 -3.47 -8.46
N PRO A 70 13.13 -3.13 -7.35
CA PRO A 70 12.67 -2.07 -6.48
C PRO A 70 12.92 -0.69 -7.09
N GLU A 71 12.15 0.27 -6.58
CA GLU A 71 12.24 1.65 -7.03
C GLU A 71 13.45 2.34 -6.42
N TYR A 72 13.83 1.96 -5.19
CA TYR A 72 15.04 2.43 -4.53
C TYR A 72 16.13 1.37 -4.69
N LEU A 73 17.27 1.77 -5.23
CA LEU A 73 18.38 0.87 -5.52
C LEU A 73 19.56 1.19 -4.61
N HIS A 74 20.19 0.16 -4.06
CA HIS A 74 21.49 0.32 -3.41
C HIS A 74 22.50 0.96 -4.37
N ALA A 75 23.39 1.77 -3.81
CA ALA A 75 24.52 2.29 -4.56
C ALA A 75 25.43 1.14 -5.01
N ALA A 76 25.90 1.20 -6.26
CA ALA A 76 26.65 0.10 -6.87
C ALA A 76 27.94 -0.26 -6.10
N ASP A 77 28.47 0.66 -5.30
CA ASP A 77 29.70 0.49 -4.53
C ASP A 77 29.49 -0.14 -3.14
N THR A 78 28.26 -0.44 -2.73
CA THR A 78 27.99 -1.18 -1.48
C THR A 78 28.19 -2.68 -1.64
N GLY A 79 28.12 -3.21 -2.87
CA GLY A 79 28.19 -4.65 -3.13
C GLY A 79 26.94 -5.43 -2.72
N LEU A 80 25.92 -4.76 -2.17
CA LEU A 80 24.65 -5.36 -1.81
C LEU A 80 23.77 -5.59 -3.05
N ALA A 81 23.08 -6.73 -3.09
CA ALA A 81 22.11 -7.02 -4.13
C ALA A 81 20.81 -6.23 -3.92
N ASN A 82 20.10 -5.95 -5.02
CA ASN A 82 18.73 -5.45 -4.93
C ASN A 82 17.75 -6.64 -4.94
N PRO A 83 16.80 -6.72 -3.99
CA PRO A 83 15.83 -7.81 -3.93
C PRO A 83 14.88 -7.74 -5.13
N THR A 84 14.09 -8.80 -5.29
CA THR A 84 13.00 -8.82 -6.28
C THR A 84 11.70 -9.19 -5.58
N PHE A 85 10.60 -8.57 -5.99
CA PHE A 85 9.28 -8.85 -5.43
C PHE A 85 8.27 -9.13 -6.54
N ALA A 86 7.58 -10.27 -6.43
CA ALA A 86 6.63 -10.73 -7.44
C ALA A 86 5.19 -10.26 -7.19
N GLY A 87 4.90 -9.65 -6.04
CA GLY A 87 3.52 -9.37 -5.63
C GLY A 87 3.08 -10.24 -4.45
N SER A 88 1.90 -9.91 -3.91
CA SER A 88 1.24 -10.66 -2.84
C SER A 88 -0.28 -10.52 -2.99
N LEU A 89 -1.02 -11.18 -2.09
CA LEU A 89 -2.47 -11.01 -1.96
C LEU A 89 -2.80 -9.57 -1.52
N VAL A 90 -3.90 -9.04 -2.03
CA VAL A 90 -4.51 -7.82 -1.52
C VAL A 90 -5.62 -8.25 -0.58
N ALA A 91 -5.30 -8.48 0.70
CA ALA A 91 -6.25 -9.06 1.64
C ALA A 91 -7.29 -8.03 2.08
N THR A 92 -6.86 -6.97 2.76
CA THR A 92 -7.77 -5.99 3.36
C THR A 92 -7.33 -4.57 3.07
N PHE A 93 -8.24 -3.75 2.54
CA PHE A 93 -8.08 -2.30 2.48
C PHE A 93 -8.26 -1.67 3.86
N PHE A 94 -7.36 -0.78 4.26
CA PHE A 94 -7.53 -0.01 5.50
C PHE A 94 -8.73 0.96 5.40
N GLY A 95 -9.36 1.27 6.54
CA GLY A 95 -10.50 2.18 6.63
C GLY A 95 -10.39 3.18 7.78
N ALA A 96 -11.38 4.07 7.91
CA ALA A 96 -11.43 5.05 9.01
C ALA A 96 -12.63 4.89 9.95
N ASP A 97 -13.41 3.81 9.80
CA ASP A 97 -14.55 3.56 10.67
C ASP A 97 -14.09 3.02 12.03
N GLU A 98 -14.50 3.68 13.12
CA GLU A 98 -14.17 3.34 14.50
C GLU A 98 -14.66 1.95 14.95
N ARG A 99 -15.56 1.32 14.18
CA ARG A 99 -16.05 -0.05 14.42
C ARG A 99 -15.12 -1.12 13.84
N LEU A 100 -14.14 -0.74 13.04
CA LEU A 100 -13.11 -1.66 12.57
C LEU A 100 -12.21 -2.06 13.75
N PRO A 101 -11.68 -3.30 13.77
CA PRO A 101 -10.54 -3.64 14.59
C PRO A 101 -9.43 -2.61 14.37
N ASP A 102 -8.75 -2.18 15.44
CA ASP A 102 -7.75 -1.10 15.36
C ASP A 102 -6.71 -1.37 14.26
N HIS A 103 -6.23 -2.62 14.14
CA HIS A 103 -5.24 -3.02 13.13
C HIS A 103 -5.70 -2.93 11.67
N LEU A 104 -6.99 -2.65 11.39
CA LEU A 104 -7.53 -2.40 10.05
C LEU A 104 -7.85 -0.91 9.82
N GLY A 105 -7.55 -0.05 10.80
CA GLY A 105 -7.73 1.39 10.71
C GLY A 105 -6.51 2.13 10.16
N PHE A 106 -6.73 3.21 9.40
CA PHE A 106 -5.66 4.13 8.97
C PHE A 106 -4.87 4.70 10.15
N ASP A 107 -5.54 4.92 11.29
CA ASP A 107 -4.94 5.45 12.50
C ASP A 107 -3.87 4.53 13.06
N TRP A 108 -4.16 3.23 13.13
CA TRP A 108 -3.17 2.23 13.51
C TRP A 108 -2.07 2.13 12.46
N ALA A 109 -2.43 2.02 11.16
CA ALA A 109 -1.45 1.83 10.10
C ALA A 109 -0.43 2.98 10.05
N LEU A 110 -0.87 4.23 10.15
CA LEU A 110 0.02 5.39 10.15
C LEU A 110 0.93 5.44 11.38
N ARG A 111 0.47 4.98 12.55
CA ARG A 111 1.31 4.88 13.76
C ARG A 111 2.29 3.72 13.68
N ASN A 112 1.83 2.55 13.24
CA ASN A 112 2.62 1.31 13.23
C ASN A 112 3.75 1.33 12.20
N TYR A 113 3.54 2.03 11.08
CA TYR A 113 4.51 2.15 10.00
C TYR A 113 5.17 3.54 9.94
N GLU A 114 5.00 4.34 11.00
CA GLU A 114 5.66 5.64 11.12
C GLU A 114 7.18 5.46 10.97
N ARG A 115 7.81 6.27 10.12
CA ARG A 115 9.27 6.25 9.80
C ARG A 115 9.79 5.01 9.08
N ARG A 116 8.96 4.01 8.78
CA ARG A 116 9.35 2.83 7.98
C ARG A 116 9.09 3.03 6.48
N LEU A 117 8.12 3.88 6.16
CA LEU A 117 7.73 4.21 4.80
C LEU A 117 8.41 5.50 4.29
N PRO A 118 8.50 5.70 2.97
CA PRO A 118 8.85 6.99 2.40
C PRO A 118 7.96 8.12 2.93
N ASP A 119 8.48 9.34 2.98
CA ASP A 119 7.69 10.51 3.35
C ASP A 119 6.44 10.64 2.46
N ARG A 120 5.33 11.14 3.03
CA ARG A 120 4.05 11.32 2.33
C ARG A 120 3.48 10.00 1.79
N SER A 121 3.56 8.95 2.61
CA SER A 121 2.92 7.66 2.35
C SER A 121 1.64 7.49 3.16
N LEU A 122 0.68 6.78 2.58
CA LEU A 122 -0.51 6.26 3.23
C LEU A 122 -0.59 4.75 2.96
N PRO A 123 -0.51 3.88 3.98
CA PRO A 123 -0.93 2.49 3.82
C PRO A 123 -2.40 2.42 3.43
N VAL A 124 -2.71 1.73 2.33
CA VAL A 124 -4.07 1.61 1.78
C VAL A 124 -4.62 0.19 1.84
N ALA A 125 -3.75 -0.83 1.83
CA ALA A 125 -4.11 -2.23 2.03
C ALA A 125 -2.96 -3.03 2.64
N THR A 126 -3.29 -4.22 3.15
CA THR A 126 -2.33 -5.22 3.63
C THR A 126 -2.60 -6.57 2.95
N ASP A 127 -1.58 -7.42 2.90
CA ASP A 127 -1.73 -8.84 2.52
C ASP A 127 -2.08 -9.75 3.71
N GLY A 128 -2.16 -9.21 4.92
CA GLY A 128 -2.49 -9.96 6.15
C GLY A 128 -1.31 -10.67 6.80
N VAL A 129 -0.12 -10.68 6.18
CA VAL A 129 1.09 -11.33 6.72
C VAL A 129 2.28 -10.40 6.87
N GLY A 130 2.19 -9.16 6.39
CA GLY A 130 3.11 -8.09 6.75
C GLY A 130 3.29 -7.03 5.67
N ASN A 131 3.04 -7.38 4.41
CA ASN A 131 3.21 -6.48 3.28
C ASN A 131 2.08 -5.47 3.20
N LEU A 132 2.40 -4.33 2.58
CA LEU A 132 1.47 -3.22 2.42
C LEU A 132 1.39 -2.79 0.96
N ILE A 133 0.19 -2.41 0.56
CA ILE A 133 0.04 -1.45 -0.53
C ILE A 133 0.02 -0.05 0.08
N CYS A 134 0.88 0.82 -0.43
CA CYS A 134 0.98 2.21 -0.03
C CYS A 134 0.65 3.14 -1.20
N LEU A 135 -0.14 4.18 -0.93
CA LEU A 135 -0.23 5.35 -1.79
C LEU A 135 0.86 6.33 -1.39
N ILE A 136 1.77 6.66 -2.31
CA ILE A 136 2.93 7.51 -2.07
C ILE A 136 2.85 8.73 -2.98
N ASP A 137 2.78 9.92 -2.39
CA ASP A 137 2.90 11.21 -3.09
C ASP A 137 4.38 11.59 -3.21
N ALA A 138 5.11 10.80 -4.00
CA ALA A 138 6.55 10.98 -4.19
C ALA A 138 6.82 12.27 -4.99
N ARG A 139 7.55 13.21 -4.38
CA ARG A 139 7.88 14.51 -5.02
C ARG A 139 9.07 14.40 -5.98
N ASP A 140 9.97 13.47 -5.70
CA ASP A 140 11.21 13.21 -6.43
C ASP A 140 11.08 12.01 -7.39
N ARG A 141 9.95 11.30 -7.34
CA ARG A 141 9.68 10.09 -8.11
C ARG A 141 8.24 10.10 -8.63
N ARG A 142 7.77 8.95 -9.13
CA ARG A 142 6.41 8.80 -9.64
C ARG A 142 5.42 8.77 -8.45
N PRO A 143 4.40 9.62 -8.39
CA PRO A 143 3.32 9.43 -7.42
C PRO A 143 2.44 8.24 -7.83
N GLY A 144 1.91 7.49 -6.87
CA GLY A 144 1.01 6.39 -7.14
C GLY A 144 0.96 5.33 -6.04
N PHE A 145 0.53 4.14 -6.43
CA PHE A 145 0.41 2.97 -5.56
C PHE A 145 1.64 2.08 -5.71
N TYR A 146 2.13 1.63 -4.57
CA TYR A 146 3.36 0.86 -4.43
C TYR A 146 3.12 -0.31 -3.49
N TRP A 147 3.81 -1.42 -3.73
CA TRP A 147 4.05 -2.42 -2.71
C TRP A 147 5.17 -1.94 -1.79
N TRP A 148 5.04 -2.25 -0.50
CA TRP A 148 6.10 -2.24 0.50
C TRP A 148 6.22 -3.66 1.05
N ASP A 149 7.38 -4.26 0.84
CA ASP A 149 7.72 -5.66 1.12
C ASP A 149 8.42 -5.76 2.49
N HIS A 150 7.74 -6.29 3.49
CA HIS A 150 8.24 -6.31 4.85
C HIS A 150 9.42 -7.26 5.03
N GLU A 151 9.55 -8.28 4.19
CA GLU A 151 10.64 -9.26 4.26
C GLU A 151 12.00 -8.65 3.89
N HIS A 152 12.00 -7.55 3.12
CA HIS A 152 13.21 -6.87 2.66
C HIS A 152 13.43 -5.49 3.30
N GLU A 153 12.79 -5.20 4.43
CA GLU A 153 13.09 -4.00 5.21
C GLU A 153 14.46 -4.10 5.89
N TRP A 154 15.27 -3.05 5.77
CA TRP A 154 16.55 -2.96 6.46
C TRP A 154 16.41 -2.34 7.85
N ASP A 155 17.08 -2.95 8.84
CA ASP A 155 17.42 -2.29 10.10
C ASP A 155 18.70 -1.44 9.95
N GLU A 156 18.75 -0.30 10.66
CA GLU A 156 19.89 0.62 10.63
C GLU A 156 21.19 -0.01 11.15
N SER A 157 21.09 -0.93 12.12
CA SER A 157 22.24 -1.64 12.67
C SER A 157 22.76 -2.68 11.69
N ASP A 158 21.88 -3.53 11.15
CA ASP A 158 22.22 -4.54 10.14
C ASP A 158 22.89 -3.91 8.92
N TYR A 159 22.32 -2.82 8.37
CA TYR A 159 22.91 -2.13 7.22
C TYR A 159 24.32 -1.59 7.53
N ARG A 160 24.53 -1.07 8.75
CA ARG A 160 25.83 -0.54 9.17
C ARG A 160 26.85 -1.65 9.38
N GLU A 161 26.44 -2.80 9.90
CA GLU A 161 27.31 -3.96 10.08
C GLU A 161 27.76 -4.51 8.72
N GLU A 162 26.85 -4.60 7.75
CA GLU A 162 27.13 -5.12 6.41
C GLU A 162 27.97 -4.15 5.55
N THR A 163 27.68 -2.84 5.62
CA THR A 163 28.30 -1.86 4.70
C THR A 163 29.38 -0.99 5.33
N GLY A 164 29.44 -0.91 6.66
CA GLY A 164 30.24 0.06 7.41
C GLY A 164 29.75 1.51 7.28
N ARG A 165 28.57 1.74 6.69
CA ARG A 165 28.04 3.08 6.36
C ARG A 165 26.75 3.36 7.16
N ALA A 166 26.40 4.64 7.29
CA ALA A 166 25.06 4.99 7.73
C ALA A 166 24.04 4.61 6.65
N MET A 167 22.85 4.18 7.05
CA MET A 167 21.80 3.74 6.12
C MET A 167 21.25 4.94 5.33
N PRO A 168 21.40 4.95 3.99
CA PRO A 168 20.80 5.97 3.15
C PRO A 168 19.31 5.66 2.92
N ALA A 169 18.54 6.66 2.44
CA ALA A 169 17.13 6.48 2.11
C ALA A 169 16.93 5.40 1.03
N GLU A 170 17.87 5.27 0.09
CA GLU A 170 17.83 4.27 -0.97
C GLU A 170 17.90 2.84 -0.45
N ALA A 171 18.59 2.61 0.67
CA ALA A 171 18.59 1.31 1.34
C ALA A 171 17.34 1.13 2.20
N LYS A 172 16.95 2.18 2.93
CA LYS A 172 15.79 2.15 3.83
C LYS A 172 14.48 1.81 3.12
N TYR A 173 14.30 2.30 1.89
CA TYR A 173 13.08 2.12 1.11
C TYR A 173 13.26 1.18 -0.07
N GLN A 174 14.32 0.38 -0.05
CA GLN A 174 14.64 -0.59 -1.12
C GLN A 174 13.57 -1.67 -1.30
N ASN A 175 12.67 -1.81 -0.35
CA ASN A 175 11.56 -2.75 -0.40
C ASN A 175 10.28 -2.16 -1.01
N VAL A 176 10.38 -1.08 -1.78
CA VAL A 176 9.25 -0.39 -2.40
C VAL A 176 9.19 -0.63 -3.92
N TYR A 177 8.05 -1.09 -4.42
CA TYR A 177 7.86 -1.51 -5.82
C TYR A 177 6.62 -0.86 -6.44
N PHE A 178 6.75 -0.21 -7.59
CA PHE A 178 5.63 0.51 -8.19
C PHE A 178 4.57 -0.42 -8.80
N ILE A 179 3.29 -0.16 -8.51
CA ILE A 179 2.14 -0.92 -9.04
C ILE A 179 1.41 -0.11 -10.11
N ALA A 180 0.93 1.09 -9.79
CA ALA A 180 0.03 1.84 -10.65
C ALA A 180 -0.09 3.32 -10.28
N GLU A 181 -0.43 4.18 -11.24
CA GLU A 181 -0.58 5.63 -11.05
C GLU A 181 -1.93 6.05 -10.43
N SER A 182 -2.90 5.14 -10.35
CA SER A 182 -4.25 5.40 -9.85
C SER A 182 -4.87 4.14 -9.28
N PHE A 183 -5.94 4.31 -8.48
CA PHE A 183 -6.60 3.17 -7.83
C PHE A 183 -7.26 2.25 -8.85
N SER A 184 -7.90 2.84 -9.87
CA SER A 184 -8.49 2.11 -10.99
C SER A 184 -7.45 1.26 -11.72
N ARG A 185 -6.23 1.78 -11.92
CA ARG A 185 -5.13 1.06 -12.58
C ARG A 185 -4.51 -0.01 -11.71
N LEU A 186 -4.47 0.19 -10.38
CA LEU A 186 -4.09 -0.85 -9.43
C LEU A 186 -5.02 -2.04 -9.58
N LEU A 187 -6.33 -1.81 -9.49
CA LEU A 187 -7.32 -2.90 -9.59
C LEU A 187 -7.31 -3.55 -10.98
N GLN A 188 -7.14 -2.78 -12.05
CA GLN A 188 -7.05 -3.32 -13.41
C GLN A 188 -5.88 -4.31 -13.57
N ARG A 189 -4.77 -4.09 -12.88
CA ARG A 189 -3.60 -4.99 -12.92
C ARG A 189 -3.75 -6.21 -12.01
N ALA A 190 -4.61 -6.13 -11.01
CA ALA A 190 -4.89 -7.25 -10.13
C ALA A 190 -5.72 -8.34 -10.83
N PHE A 191 -5.60 -9.56 -10.32
CA PHE A 191 -6.32 -10.73 -10.83
C PHE A 191 -6.79 -11.62 -9.68
N VAL A 192 -7.87 -12.37 -9.92
CA VAL A 192 -8.31 -13.42 -9.01
C VAL A 192 -7.36 -14.59 -9.14
N PHE A 193 -6.78 -15.01 -8.02
CA PHE A 193 -5.97 -16.21 -7.94
C PHE A 193 -6.87 -17.43 -8.11
N VAL A 194 -6.45 -18.34 -8.98
CA VAL A 194 -7.17 -19.58 -9.25
C VAL A 194 -6.16 -20.69 -9.05
N ASP A 195 -6.33 -21.48 -7.99
CA ASP A 195 -5.59 -22.72 -7.80
C ASP A 195 -5.90 -23.66 -8.98
N GLU A 196 -4.87 -24.04 -9.74
CA GLU A 196 -4.97 -25.05 -10.81
C GLU A 196 -5.11 -26.48 -10.26
#